data_AF-A0A9D1H2U9-F1
#
_entry.id   AF-A0A9D1H2U9-F1
#
_cell.length_a   1.000
_cell.length_b   1.000
_cell.length_c   1.000
_cell.angle_alpha   90.00
_cell.angle_beta   90.00
_cell.angle_gamma   90.00
#
_symmetry.space_group_name_H-M   'P 1'
#
loop_
_entity.id
_entity.type
_entity.pdbx_description
1 polymer ?
#
loop_
_entity_poly.entity_id
_entity_poly.type
_entity_poly.pdbx_seq_one_letter_code
_entity_poly.pdbx_strand_id
1 'polypeptide(L)'
;MNRCRRCGNGPNVSTEDIKKAVDAVERMKGFRLADADTLSRRLNACRECEKLGYGSTCMVCGCLVEVRARLANERCPFPKNNKWK
;
A
#
# COMPACT_ATOMS: atom_id res chain seq x y z
N MET A 1 -2.71 -20.67 -3.37
CA MET A 1 -1.25 -20.82 -3.20
C MET A 1 -0.58 -20.08 -4.34
N ASN A 2 -0.28 -18.80 -4.15
CA ASN A 2 0.08 -17.89 -5.25
C ASN A 2 1.61 -17.94 -5.46
N ARG A 3 2.08 -19.03 -6.06
CA ARG A 3 3.50 -19.21 -6.40
C ARG A 3 3.74 -18.68 -7.80
N CYS A 4 4.75 -17.83 -7.96
CA CYS A 4 5.16 -17.39 -9.29
C CYS A 4 5.60 -18.61 -10.11
N ARG A 5 5.07 -18.79 -11.34
CA ARG A 5 5.41 -19.95 -12.18
C ARG A 5 6.89 -20.04 -12.52
N ARG A 6 7.63 -18.94 -12.43
CA ARG A 6 9.04 -18.88 -12.82
C ARG A 6 10.01 -19.12 -11.67
N CYS A 7 9.74 -18.59 -10.48
CA CYS A 7 10.63 -18.73 -9.33
C CYS A 7 10.05 -19.56 -8.19
N GLY A 8 8.80 -20.04 -8.28
CA GLY A 8 8.13 -20.82 -7.24
C GLY A 8 7.81 -20.07 -5.94
N ASN A 9 8.35 -18.86 -5.78
CA ASN A 9 8.24 -18.04 -4.58
C ASN A 9 7.04 -17.08 -4.65
N GLY A 10 6.56 -16.68 -3.47
CA GLY A 10 5.70 -15.50 -3.32
C GLY A 10 6.52 -14.21 -3.38
N PRO A 11 5.87 -13.03 -3.45
CA PRO A 11 6.57 -11.75 -3.33
C PRO A 11 7.35 -11.71 -2.01
N ASN A 12 8.67 -11.63 -2.11
CA ASN A 12 9.59 -11.52 -0.99
C ASN A 12 9.92 -10.03 -0.83
N VAL A 13 9.04 -9.30 -0.14
CA VAL A 13 9.21 -7.87 0.13
C VAL A 13 9.47 -7.71 1.61
N SER A 14 10.67 -7.24 1.96
CA SER A 14 11.02 -6.97 3.36
C SER A 14 10.52 -5.60 3.78
N THR A 15 10.31 -5.39 5.08
CA THR A 15 9.91 -4.10 5.65
C THR A 15 10.92 -2.98 5.30
N GLU A 16 12.20 -3.32 5.18
CA GLU A 16 13.25 -2.39 4.74
C GLU A 16 13.05 -1.91 3.30
N ASP A 17 12.66 -2.80 2.39
CA ASP A 17 12.39 -2.46 0.99
C ASP A 17 11.17 -1.54 0.88
N ILE A 18 10.16 -1.77 1.72
CA ILE A 18 8.97 -0.90 1.79
C ILE A 18 9.36 0.49 2.27
N LYS A 19 10.19 0.59 3.33
CA LYS A 19 10.68 1.88 3.82
C LYS A 19 11.45 2.65 2.76
N LYS A 20 12.32 1.97 1.99
CA LYS A 20 13.06 2.59 0.88
C LYS A 20 12.11 3.10 -0.21
N ALA A 21 11.08 2.32 -0.55
CA ALA A 21 10.07 2.75 -1.53
C ALA A 21 9.28 3.96 -1.05
N VAL A 22 8.92 4.00 0.24
CA VAL A 22 8.25 5.16 0.86
C VAL A 22 9.16 6.39 0.83
N ASP A 23 10.40 6.27 1.30
CA ASP A 23 11.37 7.39 1.30
C ASP A 23 11.62 7.93 -0.11
N ALA A 24 11.72 7.06 -1.12
CA ALA A 24 11.85 7.47 -2.51
C ALA A 24 10.64 8.32 -2.95
N VAL A 25 9.41 7.89 -2.65
CA VAL A 25 8.19 8.64 -3.00
C VAL A 25 8.10 9.97 -2.26
N GLU A 26 8.53 10.02 -0.98
CA GLU A 26 8.54 11.26 -0.22
C GLU A 26 9.56 12.28 -0.75
N ARG A 27 10.66 11.81 -1.34
CA ARG A 27 11.68 12.66 -1.98
C ARG A 27 11.34 13.06 -3.41
N MET A 28 10.41 12.37 -4.07
CA MET A 28 9.99 12.70 -5.44
C MET A 28 9.18 13.99 -5.46
N LYS A 29 9.67 14.99 -6.22
CA LYS A 29 8.92 16.21 -6.50
C LYS A 29 7.73 15.90 -7.41
N GLY A 30 6.57 16.47 -7.10
CA GLY A 30 5.35 16.36 -7.93
C GLY A 30 4.22 15.56 -7.30
N PHE A 31 4.46 14.88 -6.18
CA PHE A 31 3.40 14.22 -5.41
C PHE A 31 3.05 15.03 -4.16
N ARG A 32 1.75 15.19 -3.90
CA ARG A 32 1.29 15.69 -2.61
C ARG A 32 1.19 14.52 -1.64
N LEU A 33 1.80 14.67 -0.48
CA LEU A 33 1.75 13.70 0.60
C LEU A 33 0.55 14.02 1.51
N ALA A 34 -0.08 12.98 2.03
CA ALA A 34 -1.14 13.08 3.02
C ALA A 34 -0.54 13.40 4.39
N ASP A 35 -1.27 14.17 5.20
CA ASP A 35 -0.90 14.45 6.59
C ASP A 35 -0.85 13.17 7.43
N ALA A 36 -0.12 13.22 8.54
CA ALA A 36 0.11 12.07 9.42
C ALA A 36 -1.20 11.43 9.94
N ASP A 37 -2.21 12.23 10.28
CA ASP A 37 -3.53 11.73 10.71
C ASP A 37 -4.24 10.97 9.57
N THR A 38 -4.27 11.56 8.38
CA THR A 38 -4.90 10.94 7.20
C THR A 38 -4.20 9.63 6.84
N LEU A 39 -2.86 9.63 6.84
CA LEU A 39 -2.06 8.43 6.63
C LEU A 39 -2.39 7.34 7.65
N SER A 40 -2.40 7.69 8.94
CA SER A 40 -2.67 6.74 10.03
C SER A 40 -4.06 6.10 9.88
N ARG A 41 -5.10 6.91 9.60
CA ARG A 41 -6.46 6.42 9.34
C ARG A 41 -6.53 5.47 8.15
N ARG A 42 -5.92 5.84 7.03
CA ARG A 42 -5.86 5.03 5.80
C ARG A 42 -5.16 3.69 6.05
N LEU A 43 -4.05 3.69 6.78
CA LEU A 43 -3.31 2.48 7.12
C LEU A 43 -4.09 1.59 8.08
N ASN A 44 -4.77 2.16 9.07
CA ASN A 44 -5.62 1.40 9.97
C ASN A 44 -6.74 0.68 9.20
N ALA A 45 -7.42 1.38 8.30
CA ALA A 45 -8.41 0.79 7.42
C ALA A 45 -7.84 -0.34 6.52
N CYS A 46 -6.60 -0.19 6.05
CA CYS A 46 -5.91 -1.23 5.29
C CYS A 46 -5.59 -2.46 6.16
N ARG A 47 -5.21 -2.29 7.44
CA ARG A 47 -4.90 -3.39 8.37
C ARG A 47 -6.11 -4.28 8.64
N GLU A 48 -7.31 -3.69 8.67
CA GLU A 48 -8.58 -4.41 8.85
C GLU A 48 -9.19 -4.92 7.53
N CYS A 49 -8.55 -4.63 6.40
CA CYS A 49 -9.10 -4.98 5.09
C CYS A 49 -8.82 -6.44 4.72
N GLU A 50 -9.88 -7.18 4.40
CA GLU A 50 -9.84 -8.56 3.86
C GLU A 50 -8.96 -8.74 2.60
N LYS A 51 -8.63 -7.63 1.90
CA LYS A 51 -7.81 -7.64 0.69
C LYS A 51 -6.36 -7.25 0.97
N LEU A 52 -5.94 -7.12 2.22
CA LEU A 52 -4.52 -6.95 2.55
C LEU A 52 -3.81 -8.30 2.42
N GLY A 53 -2.98 -8.42 1.40
CA GLY A 53 -2.11 -9.57 1.17
C GLY A 53 -0.70 -9.30 1.67
N TYR A 54 -0.02 -10.36 2.11
CA TYR A 54 1.39 -10.32 2.51
C TYR A 54 1.71 -9.26 3.60
N GLY A 55 0.70 -8.82 4.36
CA GLY A 55 0.83 -7.80 5.41
C GLY A 55 1.06 -6.36 4.92
N SER A 56 1.29 -6.14 3.63
CA SER A 56 1.72 -4.83 3.10
C SER A 56 1.16 -4.47 1.73
N THR A 57 0.54 -5.42 1.01
CA THR A 57 0.14 -5.25 -0.39
C THR A 57 -1.37 -5.32 -0.54
N CYS A 58 -1.96 -4.36 -1.23
CA CYS A 58 -3.39 -4.40 -1.54
C CYS A 58 -3.65 -5.39 -2.69
N MET A 59 -4.43 -6.44 -2.45
CA MET A 59 -4.75 -7.46 -3.45
C MET A 59 -5.76 -6.99 -4.51
N VAL A 60 -6.34 -5.79 -4.36
CA VAL A 60 -7.23 -5.20 -5.37
C VAL A 60 -6.44 -4.51 -6.48
N CYS A 61 -5.39 -3.77 -6.12
CA CYS A 61 -4.61 -2.97 -7.07
C CYS A 61 -3.15 -3.40 -7.23
N GLY A 62 -2.65 -4.28 -6.36
CA GLY A 62 -1.25 -4.71 -6.34
C GLY A 62 -0.24 -3.71 -5.76
N CYS A 63 -0.69 -2.61 -5.15
CA CYS A 63 0.21 -1.58 -4.61
C CYS A 63 0.53 -1.83 -3.12
N LEU A 64 1.71 -1.37 -2.68
CA LEU A 64 2.04 -1.28 -1.27
C LEU A 64 1.14 -0.27 -0.57
N VAL A 65 0.45 -0.69 0.49
CA VAL A 65 -0.50 0.18 1.20
C VAL A 65 0.20 1.35 1.89
N GLU A 66 1.45 1.16 2.33
CA GLU A 66 2.27 2.21 2.93
C GLU A 66 2.59 3.35 1.96
N VAL A 67 2.87 3.01 0.69
CA VAL A 67 3.12 4.01 -0.35
C VAL A 67 1.81 4.67 -0.78
N ARG A 68 0.79 3.85 -1.06
CA ARG A 68 -0.50 4.35 -1.57
C ARG A 68 -1.19 5.30 -0.59
N ALA A 69 -1.18 4.95 0.69
CA ALA A 69 -1.82 5.76 1.73
C ALA A 69 -1.14 7.12 1.93
N ARG A 70 0.16 7.24 1.64
CA ARG A 70 0.93 8.49 1.70
C ARG A 70 0.55 9.47 0.59
N LEU A 71 0.03 9.01 -0.55
CA LEU A 71 -0.31 9.89 -1.65
C LEU A 71 -1.66 10.59 -1.39
N ALA A 72 -1.64 11.92 -1.23
CA ALA A 72 -2.81 12.71 -0.81
C ALA A 72 -4.00 12.55 -1.76
N ASN A 73 -3.71 12.56 -3.07
CA ASN A 73 -4.72 12.51 -4.13
C ASN A 73 -5.27 11.09 -4.38
N GLU A 74 -4.73 10.07 -3.72
CA GLU A 74 -5.18 8.70 -3.89
C GLU A 74 -6.39 8.33 -3.01
N ARG A 75 -7.07 7.27 -3.42
CA ARG A 75 -8.25 6.70 -2.76
C ARG A 75 -8.14 5.18 -2.70
N CYS A 76 -8.88 4.56 -1.79
CA CYS A 76 -8.93 3.11 -1.73
C CYS A 76 -9.49 2.56 -3.05
N PRO A 77 -8.78 1.63 -3.73
CA PRO A 77 -9.21 1.06 -5.01
C PRO A 77 -10.32 0.01 -4.87
N PHE A 78 -10.88 -0.17 -3.67
CA PHE A 78 -11.89 -1.19 -3.41
C PHE A 78 -13.17 -0.88 -4.21
N PRO A 79 -13.68 -1.84 -5.02
CA PRO A 79 -14.62 -1.55 -6.10
C PRO A 79 -16.00 -1.07 -5.65
N LYS A 80 -16.45 -1.49 -4.45
CA LYS A 80 -17.78 -1.16 -3.95
C LYS A 80 -17.82 0.10 -3.10
N ASN A 81 -16.79 0.34 -2.29
CA ASN A 81 -16.75 1.45 -1.34
C ASN A 81 -15.30 1.84 -1.04
N ASN A 82 -15.03 3.14 -0.95
CA ASN A 82 -13.74 3.63 -0.49
C ASN A 82 -13.62 3.37 1.02
N LYS A 83 -12.82 2.36 1.42
CA LYS A 83 -12.60 2.01 2.82
C LYS A 83 -11.79 3.05 3.61
N TRP A 84 -11.27 4.10 2.96
CA TRP A 84 -10.55 5.20 3.61
C TRP A 84 -11.42 6.40 3.98
N LYS A 85 -12.72 6.35 3.69
CA LYS A 85 -13.69 7.41 4.03
C LYS A 85 -14.38 7.12 5.34
#